data_AF-A0AA88YC62-F1
#
_entry.id   AF-A0AA88YC62-F1
#
_cell.length_a   1.000
_cell.length_b   1.000
_cell.length_c   1.000
_cell.angle_alpha   90.00
_cell.angle_beta   90.00
_cell.angle_gamma   90.00
#
_symmetry.space_group_name_H-M   'P 1'
#
loop_
_entity.id
_entity.type
_entity.pdbx_description
1 polymer ?
#
loop_
_entity_poly.entity_id
_entity_poly.type
_entity_poly.pdbx_seq_one_letter_code
_entity_poly.pdbx_strand_id
1 'polypeptide(L)'
;MCGDVFQILVQEGDNIEFNEEKNAKTYSTHVSDERRHVVISIPVYSSTTRDPCYTTDAGCSILGEINVNPPENGWPENTNDYSIKFQFGRTELFVSVHDTTNDRQYDATFDMLG
;
A
#
# COMPACT_ATOMS: atom_id res chain seq x y z
N MET A 1 -20.29 7.87 -1.62
CA MET A 1 -19.07 7.99 -2.45
C MET A 1 -18.10 6.95 -1.93
N CYS A 2 -17.68 6.01 -2.78
CA CYS A 2 -16.69 5.01 -2.44
C CYS A 2 -15.34 5.72 -2.30
N GLY A 3 -14.70 5.64 -1.13
CA GLY A 3 -13.40 6.27 -0.86
C GLY A 3 -12.21 5.41 -1.32
N ASP A 4 -12.48 4.21 -1.83
CA ASP A 4 -11.47 3.23 -2.26
C ASP A 4 -11.02 3.52 -3.69
N VAL A 5 -10.55 4.75 -3.94
CA VAL A 5 -9.99 5.16 -5.23
C VAL A 5 -8.50 4.81 -5.26
N PHE A 6 -8.05 4.29 -6.39
CA PHE A 6 -6.63 4.09 -6.66
C PHE A 6 -5.82 5.35 -6.39
N GLN A 7 -4.80 5.22 -5.55
CA GLN A 7 -3.73 6.21 -5.52
C GLN A 7 -2.67 5.82 -6.56
N ILE A 8 -2.67 6.53 -7.69
CA ILE A 8 -1.64 6.39 -8.70
C ILE A 8 -0.38 7.10 -8.20
N LEU A 9 0.74 6.37 -8.15
CA LEU A 9 2.04 6.90 -7.69
C LEU A 9 3.00 7.22 -8.83
N VAL A 10 2.93 6.43 -9.91
CA VAL A 10 3.73 6.57 -11.13
C VAL A 10 2.82 6.18 -12.29
N GLN A 11 2.91 6.92 -13.40
CA GLN A 11 2.21 6.64 -14.64
C GLN A 11 3.18 6.29 -15.77
N GLU A 12 2.66 5.62 -16.80
CA GLU A 12 3.41 5.40 -18.04
C GLU A 12 3.84 6.75 -18.64
N GLY A 13 5.15 6.86 -18.89
CA GLY A 13 5.79 8.07 -19.41
C GLY A 13 6.45 8.94 -18.35
N ASP A 14 6.28 8.64 -17.06
CA ASP A 14 7.03 9.31 -16.00
C ASP A 14 8.51 8.90 -16.06
N ASN A 15 9.41 9.88 -15.94
CA ASN A 15 10.83 9.60 -15.75
C ASN A 15 11.07 9.38 -14.25
N ILE A 16 11.38 8.14 -13.88
CA ILE A 16 11.72 7.77 -12.51
C ILE A 16 13.22 7.59 -12.39
N GLU A 17 13.83 8.31 -11.45
CA GLU A 17 15.26 8.19 -11.17
C GLU A 17 15.56 6.92 -10.35
N PHE A 18 16.78 6.40 -10.47
CA PHE A 18 17.20 5.26 -9.67
C PHE A 18 17.22 5.64 -8.18
N ASN A 19 16.60 4.80 -7.34
CA ASN A 19 16.35 5.05 -5.91
C ASN A 19 15.42 6.24 -5.64
N GLU A 20 14.62 6.67 -6.61
CA GLU A 20 13.59 7.67 -6.35
C GLU A 20 12.54 7.11 -5.38
N GLU A 21 12.12 7.96 -4.44
CA GLU A 21 11.12 7.63 -3.43
C GLU A 21 9.80 8.36 -3.70
N LYS A 22 8.71 7.62 -3.72
CA LYS A 22 7.33 8.13 -3.70
C LYS A 22 6.68 7.80 -2.37
N ASN A 23 5.86 8.72 -1.86
CA ASN A 23 5.20 8.55 -0.56
C ASN A 23 3.69 8.56 -0.73
N ALA A 24 3.02 7.66 -0.03
CA ALA A 24 1.57 7.57 0.06
C ALA A 24 1.14 7.56 1.54
N LYS A 25 -0.12 7.86 1.78
CA LYS A 25 -0.72 7.76 3.12
C LYS A 25 -2.07 7.09 3.01
N THR A 26 -2.36 6.22 3.96
CA THR A 26 -3.67 5.59 4.10
C THR A 26 -4.02 5.45 5.57
N TYR A 27 -5.27 5.11 5.85
CA TYR A 27 -5.74 4.91 7.21
C TYR A 27 -6.73 3.76 7.28
N SER A 28 -6.84 3.15 8.45
CA SER A 28 -7.88 2.16 8.77
C SER A 28 -8.61 2.55 10.04
N THR A 29 -9.88 2.14 10.17
CA THR A 29 -10.67 2.35 11.39
C THR A 29 -11.02 1.00 12.01
N HIS A 30 -10.92 0.93 13.34
CA HIS A 30 -11.10 -0.32 14.09
C HIS A 30 -12.20 -0.19 15.15
N VAL A 31 -13.35 0.31 14.72
CA VAL A 31 -14.50 0.63 15.59
C VAL A 31 -15.20 -0.57 16.22
N SER A 32 -14.84 -1.81 15.86
CA SER A 32 -15.37 -3.02 16.47
C SER A 32 -14.25 -3.92 16.99
N ASP A 33 -14.51 -4.65 18.08
CA ASP A 33 -13.53 -5.56 18.70
C ASP A 33 -13.02 -6.63 17.74
N GLU A 34 -13.87 -7.12 16.84
CA GLU A 34 -13.45 -8.05 15.79
C GLU A 34 -12.44 -7.38 14.84
N ARG A 35 -12.71 -6.14 14.38
CA ARG A 35 -11.83 -5.40 13.45
C ARG A 35 -10.49 -5.01 14.06
N ARG A 36 -10.40 -4.94 15.40
CA ARG A 36 -9.15 -4.64 16.12
C ARG A 36 -8.13 -5.77 16.03
N HIS A 37 -8.56 -7.00 15.74
CA HIS A 37 -7.69 -8.17 15.68
C HIS A 37 -7.50 -8.70 14.25
N VAL A 38 -7.90 -7.90 13.24
CA VAL A 38 -7.76 -8.26 11.83
C VAL A 38 -6.47 -7.71 11.26
N VAL A 39 -5.79 -8.53 10.45
CA VAL A 39 -4.64 -8.13 9.64
C VAL A 39 -5.08 -7.11 8.60
N ILE A 40 -4.31 -6.04 8.46
CA ILE A 40 -4.53 -5.04 7.42
C ILE A 40 -3.62 -5.37 6.25
N SER A 41 -4.22 -5.67 5.10
CA SER A 41 -3.51 -5.94 3.85
C SER A 41 -3.44 -4.66 3.03
N ILE A 42 -2.23 -4.25 2.65
CA ILE A 42 -1.96 -3.13 1.75
C ILE A 42 -1.50 -3.72 0.41
N PRO A 43 -2.43 -3.91 -0.55
CA PRO A 43 -2.09 -4.44 -1.86
C PRO A 43 -1.39 -3.39 -2.73
N VAL A 44 -0.43 -3.84 -3.52
CA VAL A 44 0.27 -3.06 -4.54
C VAL A 44 -0.14 -3.61 -5.90
N TYR A 45 -0.56 -2.71 -6.79
CA TYR A 45 -1.07 -3.07 -8.11
C TYR A 45 -0.24 -2.43 -9.21
N SER A 46 -0.21 -3.09 -10.36
CA SER A 46 0.19 -2.52 -11.65
C SER A 46 -1.01 -2.48 -12.58
N SER A 47 -0.98 -1.60 -13.58
CA SER A 47 -1.99 -1.57 -14.64
C SER A 47 -1.36 -1.34 -16.01
N THR A 48 -1.89 -2.02 -17.03
CA THR A 48 -1.56 -1.76 -18.44
C THR A 48 -2.39 -0.61 -19.03
N THR A 49 -3.32 -0.05 -18.26
CA THR A 49 -4.09 1.14 -18.63
C THR A 49 -3.54 2.34 -17.89
N ARG A 50 -3.38 3.47 -18.60
CA ARG A 50 -2.79 4.69 -18.06
C ARG A 50 -3.56 5.27 -16.86
N ASP A 51 -4.89 5.20 -16.91
CA ASP A 51 -5.78 5.81 -15.93
C ASP A 51 -6.80 4.75 -15.42
N PRO A 52 -6.36 3.76 -14.63
CA PRO A 52 -7.26 2.78 -14.04
C PRO A 52 -8.13 3.46 -12.98
N CYS A 53 -9.41 3.10 -12.92
CA CYS A 53 -10.33 3.66 -11.93
C CYS A 53 -10.52 2.70 -10.74
N TYR A 54 -10.56 1.39 -11.00
CA TYR A 54 -10.81 0.34 -10.01
C TYR A 54 -9.76 -0.78 -10.05
N THR A 55 -9.60 -1.51 -8.93
CA THR A 55 -8.63 -2.63 -8.79
C THR A 55 -9.00 -3.79 -9.69
N THR A 56 -10.28 -3.85 -10.02
CA THR A 56 -10.93 -4.88 -10.83
C THR A 56 -11.00 -4.50 -12.31
N ASP A 57 -10.52 -3.32 -12.70
CA ASP A 57 -10.50 -2.92 -14.10
C ASP A 57 -9.60 -3.86 -14.90
N ALA A 58 -10.00 -4.16 -16.14
CA ALA A 58 -9.20 -4.99 -17.03
C ALA A 58 -7.83 -4.36 -17.25
N GLY A 59 -6.76 -5.16 -17.09
CA GLY A 59 -5.38 -4.68 -17.17
C GLY A 59 -4.75 -4.36 -15.81
N CYS A 60 -5.53 -4.26 -14.73
CA CYS A 60 -5.00 -4.20 -13.36
C CYS A 60 -4.58 -5.60 -12.90
N SER A 61 -3.39 -5.70 -12.32
CA SER A 61 -2.85 -6.94 -11.73
C SER A 61 -2.21 -6.64 -10.37
N ILE A 62 -2.37 -7.56 -9.42
CA ILE A 62 -1.70 -7.42 -8.11
C ILE A 62 -0.22 -7.79 -8.27
N LEU A 63 0.68 -6.90 -7.85
CA LEU A 63 2.12 -7.18 -7.76
C LEU A 63 2.42 -7.93 -6.45
N GLY A 64 1.68 -7.61 -5.41
CA GLY A 64 1.74 -8.29 -4.12
C GLY A 64 1.02 -7.50 -3.04
N GLU A 65 1.19 -7.90 -1.79
CA GLU A 65 0.57 -7.24 -0.64
C GLU A 65 1.51 -7.21 0.55
N ILE A 66 1.31 -6.21 1.41
CA ILE A 66 2.00 -6.08 2.70
C ILE A 66 0.97 -6.30 3.78
N ASN A 67 1.22 -7.29 4.63
CA ASN A 67 0.34 -7.65 5.72
C ASN A 67 0.83 -7.02 7.04
N VAL A 68 0.06 -6.06 7.54
CA VAL A 68 0.28 -5.37 8.81
C VAL A 68 -0.49 -6.12 9.90
N ASN A 69 0.25 -6.79 10.78
CA ASN A 69 -0.33 -7.59 11.85
C ASN A 69 -0.84 -6.70 13.00
N PRO A 70 -2.00 -7.01 13.58
CA PRO A 70 -2.47 -6.31 14.77
C PRO A 70 -1.50 -6.50 15.94
N PRO A 71 -1.38 -5.51 16.84
CA PRO A 71 -0.70 -5.71 18.12
C PRO A 71 -1.48 -6.72 18.99
N GLU A 72 -0.84 -7.25 20.03
CA GLU A 72 -1.41 -8.30 20.90
C GLU A 72 -2.78 -7.93 21.49
N ASN A 73 -2.96 -6.65 21.86
CA ASN A 73 -4.21 -6.13 22.43
C ASN A 73 -5.19 -5.55 21.38
N GLY A 74 -4.92 -5.84 20.10
CA GLY A 74 -5.64 -5.29 18.96
C GLY A 74 -5.37 -3.82 18.70
N TRP A 75 -5.74 -3.36 17.50
CA TRP A 75 -5.67 -1.96 17.11
C TRP A 75 -6.46 -1.07 18.09
N PRO A 76 -6.04 0.18 18.31
CA PRO A 76 -6.83 1.10 19.11
C PRO A 76 -8.13 1.46 18.38
N GLU A 77 -9.18 1.79 19.13
CA GLU A 77 -10.56 1.98 18.62
C GLU A 77 -10.74 3.23 17.73
N ASN A 78 -9.66 3.97 17.50
CA ASN A 78 -9.61 5.16 16.65
C ASN A 78 -9.10 4.83 15.23
N THR A 79 -8.87 5.89 14.45
CA THR A 79 -8.20 5.80 13.16
C THR A 79 -6.72 5.48 13.35
N ASN A 80 -6.22 4.52 12.59
CA ASN A 80 -4.84 4.10 12.53
C ASN A 80 -4.25 4.57 11.21
N ASP A 81 -3.19 5.39 11.25
CA ASP A 81 -2.58 6.01 10.07
C ASP A 81 -1.31 5.27 9.64
N TYR A 82 -1.17 5.08 8.33
CA TYR A 82 -0.02 4.43 7.71
C TYR A 82 0.67 5.37 6.73
N SER A 83 1.99 5.50 6.86
CA SER A 83 2.83 6.13 5.85
C SER A 83 3.48 5.05 5.00
N ILE A 84 3.34 5.14 3.69
CA ILE A 84 3.89 4.13 2.78
C ILE A 84 4.95 4.79 1.91
N LYS A 85 6.14 4.21 1.86
CA LYS A 85 7.25 4.62 1.02
C LYS A 85 7.45 3.60 -0.08
N PHE A 86 7.54 4.06 -1.32
CA PHE A 86 7.84 3.27 -2.50
C PHE A 86 9.18 3.74 -3.06
N GLN A 87 10.17 2.86 -3.11
CA GLN A 87 11.47 3.16 -3.68
C GLN A 87 11.67 2.32 -4.95
N PHE A 88 11.89 3.01 -6.06
CA PHE A 88 12.07 2.39 -7.37
C PHE A 88 13.54 2.01 -7.59
N GLY A 89 13.79 0.71 -7.62
CA GLY A 89 15.08 0.14 -8.04
C GLY A 89 15.19 0.10 -9.57
N ARG A 90 15.97 -0.86 -10.11
CA ARG A 90 16.05 -1.08 -11.57
C ARG A 90 14.90 -1.95 -12.07
N THR A 91 14.74 -3.11 -11.46
CA THR A 91 13.70 -4.11 -11.77
C THR A 91 12.85 -4.45 -10.56
N GLU A 92 13.18 -3.85 -9.42
CA GLU A 92 12.58 -4.14 -8.12
C GLU A 92 11.90 -2.89 -7.58
N LEU A 93 10.77 -3.09 -6.92
CA LEU A 93 10.05 -2.07 -6.17
C LEU A 93 10.16 -2.42 -4.69
N PHE A 94 10.78 -1.54 -3.91
CA PHE A 94 10.86 -1.67 -2.46
C PHE A 94 9.74 -0.86 -1.82
N VAL A 95 8.97 -1.48 -0.94
CA VAL A 95 7.83 -0.81 -0.30
C VAL A 95 7.93 -0.98 1.20
N SER A 96 7.88 0.14 1.91
CA SER A 96 7.91 0.21 3.38
C SER A 96 6.62 0.82 3.87
N VAL A 97 5.93 0.13 4.78
CA VAL A 97 4.74 0.63 5.48
C VAL A 97 5.14 0.94 6.91
N HIS A 98 4.98 2.19 7.32
CA HIS A 98 5.12 2.63 8.70
C HIS A 98 3.74 2.83 9.32
N ASP A 99 3.40 1.98 10.28
CA ASP A 99 2.28 2.14 11.19
C ASP A 99 2.67 3.19 12.23
N THR A 100 2.12 4.40 12.06
CA THR A 100 2.48 5.56 12.88
C THR A 100 1.93 5.48 14.30
N THR A 101 0.91 4.65 14.54
CA THR A 101 0.28 4.52 15.85
C THR A 101 1.12 3.66 16.79
N ASN A 102 1.71 2.57 16.28
CA ASN A 102 2.52 1.66 17.08
C ASN A 102 4.03 1.77 16.80
N ASP A 103 4.43 2.71 15.95
CA ASP A 103 5.81 2.93 15.50
C ASP A 103 6.47 1.64 14.97
N ARG A 104 5.76 0.95 14.08
CA ARG A 104 6.22 -0.32 13.47
C ARG A 104 6.39 -0.17 11.97
N GLN A 105 7.45 -0.76 11.45
CA GLN A 105 7.74 -0.79 10.02
C GLN A 105 7.61 -2.22 9.46
N TYR A 106 7.03 -2.30 8.27
CA TYR A 106 6.87 -3.53 7.49
C TYR A 106 7.41 -3.29 6.09
N ASP A 107 8.32 -4.16 5.64
CA ASP A 107 8.99 -4.00 4.35
C ASP A 107 8.68 -5.17 3.42
N ALA A 108 8.53 -4.87 2.13
CA ALA A 108 8.40 -5.85 1.07
C ALA A 108 9.17 -5.42 -0.17
N THR A 109 9.49 -6.40 -1.01
CA THR A 109 10.13 -6.19 -2.30
C THR A 109 9.34 -6.94 -3.36
N PHE A 110 9.04 -6.25 -4.46
CA PHE A 110 8.26 -6.79 -5.57
C PHE A 110 9.10 -6.74 -6.86
N ASP A 111 9.05 -7.80 -7.65
CA ASP A 111 9.63 -7.82 -8.99
C ASP A 111 8.65 -7.15 -9.96
N MET A 112 9.15 -6.16 -10.71
CA MET A 112 8.34 -5.44 -11.70
C MET A 112 8.35 -6.10 -13.09
N LEU A 113 9.14 -7.16 -13.31
CA LEU A 113 9.26 -7.84 -14.60
C LEU A 113 8.34 -9.06 -14.75
N GLY A 114 7.91 -9.67 -13.64
CA GLY A 114 7.00 -10.83 -13.63
C GLY A 114 7.65 -12.16 -14.02
#